data_AF-A0A835Q2M7-F1
#
_entry.id   AF-A0A835Q2M7-F1
#
_cell.length_a   1.000
_cell.length_b   1.000
_cell.length_c   1.000
_cell.angle_alpha   90.00
_cell.angle_beta   90.00
_cell.angle_gamma   90.00
#
_symmetry.space_group_name_H-M   'P 1'
#
loop_
_entity.id
_entity.type
_entity.pdbx_description
1 polymer ?
#
loop_
_entity_poly.entity_id
_entity_poly.type
_entity_poly.pdbx_seq_one_letter_code
_entity_poly.pdbx_strand_id
1 'polypeptide(L)'
;MEWGWNTNFQKVFDRILQVAVNGKLTPEQMIRRIFVFSDMEFDQAGGRAWETDYELICRKFREAGFGSSVPEIVFWNLRNSQSIPVPSTKQGVALVSGFSKNLLKLFLDGDGVIMPAAFMEMAIAGEEYQKLKVFD
;
A
#
# COMPACT_ATOMS: atom_id res chain seq x y z
N MET A 1 -0.59 -20.21 -19.68
CA MET A 1 -1.71 -19.58 -18.95
C MET A 1 -1.96 -18.26 -19.62
N GLU A 2 -3.11 -18.09 -20.28
CA GLU A 2 -3.51 -16.77 -20.75
C GLU A 2 -3.90 -15.93 -19.54
N TRP A 3 -3.19 -14.82 -19.36
CA TRP A 3 -3.33 -13.93 -18.23
C TRP A 3 -4.59 -13.07 -18.45
N GLY A 4 -5.66 -13.44 -17.76
CA GLY A 4 -6.96 -12.78 -17.85
C GLY A 4 -7.12 -11.69 -16.81
N TRP A 5 -7.01 -10.43 -17.27
CA TRP A 5 -7.56 -9.20 -16.68
C TRP A 5 -6.70 -8.40 -15.68
N ASN A 6 -6.86 -7.09 -15.82
CA ASN A 6 -6.33 -5.99 -15.01
C ASN A 6 -7.08 -5.84 -13.68
N THR A 7 -6.43 -5.25 -12.68
CA THR A 7 -7.04 -5.01 -11.35
C THR A 7 -8.02 -3.84 -11.42
N ASN A 8 -9.30 -4.09 -11.20
CA ASN A 8 -10.32 -3.05 -11.22
C ASN A 8 -10.48 -2.37 -9.84
N PHE A 9 -9.71 -1.32 -9.60
CA PHE A 9 -9.77 -0.55 -8.35
C PHE A 9 -11.13 0.08 -8.10
N GLN A 10 -11.81 0.57 -9.14
CA GLN A 10 -13.15 1.18 -9.00
C GLN A 10 -14.13 0.25 -8.30
N LYS A 11 -14.17 -1.04 -8.70
CA LYS A 11 -15.05 -2.04 -8.07
C LYS A 11 -14.70 -2.33 -6.61
N VAL A 12 -13.41 -2.31 -6.26
CA VAL A 12 -12.96 -2.51 -4.87
C VAL A 12 -13.49 -1.37 -3.98
N PHE A 13 -13.31 -0.12 -4.42
CA PHE A 13 -13.78 1.05 -3.68
C PHE A 13 -15.31 1.14 -3.63
N ASP A 14 -16.00 0.78 -4.71
CA ASP A 14 -17.47 0.69 -4.71
C ASP A 14 -17.96 -0.31 -3.67
N ARG A 15 -17.28 -1.46 -3.53
CA ARG A 15 -17.65 -2.47 -2.54
C ARG A 15 -17.40 -2.00 -1.11
N ILE A 16 -16.29 -1.31 -0.86
CA ILE A 16 -15.98 -0.74 0.46
C ILE A 16 -17.07 0.27 0.85
N LEU A 17 -17.40 1.21 -0.04
CA LEU A 17 -18.44 2.21 0.20
C LEU A 17 -19.80 1.56 0.42
N GLN A 18 -20.16 0.54 -0.38
CA GLN A 18 -21.41 -0.18 -0.21
C GLN A 18 -21.53 -0.81 1.19
N VAL A 19 -20.46 -1.44 1.67
CA VAL A 19 -20.43 -2.03 3.02
C VAL A 19 -20.52 -0.94 4.09
N ALA A 20 -19.81 0.18 3.91
CA ALA A 20 -19.84 1.29 4.85
C ALA A 20 -21.23 1.93 4.98
N VAL A 21 -21.88 2.19 3.85
CA VAL A 21 -23.24 2.76 3.81
C VAL A 21 -24.26 1.79 4.43
N ASN A 22 -24.21 0.51 4.05
CA ASN A 22 -25.13 -0.50 4.59
C ASN A 22 -24.92 -0.71 6.10
N GLY A 23 -23.67 -0.66 6.55
CA GLY A 23 -23.29 -0.77 7.96
C GLY A 23 -23.49 0.52 8.77
N LYS A 24 -23.87 1.63 8.11
CA LYS A 24 -23.98 2.97 8.72
C LYS A 24 -22.71 3.37 9.49
N LEU A 25 -21.54 3.09 8.90
CA LEU A 25 -20.27 3.43 9.51
C LEU A 25 -20.10 4.94 9.65
N THR A 26 -19.42 5.36 10.72
CA THR A 26 -18.94 6.75 10.84
C THR A 26 -17.61 6.91 10.09
N PRO A 27 -17.20 8.14 9.74
CA PRO A 27 -15.92 8.40 9.08
C PRO A 27 -14.71 7.82 9.84
N GLU A 28 -14.77 7.72 11.16
CA GLU A 28 -13.70 7.18 12.01
C GLU A 28 -13.58 5.66 11.91
N GLN A 29 -14.67 4.98 11.55
CA GLN A 29 -14.73 3.52 11.38
C GLN A 29 -14.31 3.07 9.97
N MET A 30 -14.08 4.02 9.07
CA MET A 30 -13.62 3.73 7.72
C MET A 30 -12.19 3.18 7.71
N ILE A 31 -11.93 2.37 6.68
CA ILE A 31 -10.59 1.87 6.38
C ILE A 31 -9.67 3.06 6.11
N ARG A 32 -8.51 3.10 6.77
CA ARG A 32 -7.53 4.19 6.61
C ARG A 32 -6.48 3.90 5.55
N ARG A 33 -6.17 2.63 5.31
CA ARG A 33 -5.11 2.20 4.40
C ARG A 33 -5.45 0.87 3.72
N ILE A 34 -5.11 0.75 2.45
CA ILE A 34 -5.27 -0.45 1.63
C ILE A 34 -3.90 -0.84 1.09
N PHE A 35 -3.51 -2.09 1.29
CA PHE A 35 -2.29 -2.66 0.73
C PHE A 35 -2.63 -3.50 -0.50
N VAL A 36 -1.96 -3.21 -1.61
CA VAL A 36 -2.15 -3.88 -2.90
C VAL A 36 -0.86 -4.61 -3.26
N PHE A 37 -0.84 -5.91 -3.02
CA PHE A 37 0.27 -6.78 -3.40
C PHE A 37 0.06 -7.27 -4.83
N SER A 38 0.92 -6.86 -5.76
CA SER A 38 0.77 -7.12 -7.19
C SER A 38 2.15 -7.32 -7.83
N ASP A 39 2.25 -8.04 -8.95
CA ASP A 39 3.45 -8.07 -9.80
C ASP A 39 3.40 -7.03 -10.93
N MET A 40 2.34 -6.22 -10.96
CA MET A 40 2.14 -5.07 -11.85
C MET A 40 2.34 -3.75 -11.08
N GLU A 41 3.01 -2.78 -11.71
CA GLU A 41 3.07 -1.40 -11.23
C GLU A 41 1.70 -0.73 -11.34
N PHE A 42 1.41 0.25 -10.47
CA PHE A 42 0.06 0.82 -10.34
C PHE A 42 -0.43 1.43 -11.68
N ASP A 43 0.48 2.01 -12.46
CA ASP A 43 0.20 2.68 -13.74
C ASP A 43 -0.22 1.71 -14.85
N GLN A 44 0.08 0.42 -14.70
CA GLN A 44 -0.36 -0.66 -15.59
C GLN A 44 -1.62 -1.39 -15.09
N ALA A 45 -1.95 -1.26 -13.81
CA ALA A 45 -3.00 -2.06 -13.19
C ALA A 45 -4.43 -1.54 -13.49
N GLY A 46 -4.62 -0.24 -13.73
CA GLY A 46 -5.96 0.38 -13.88
C GLY A 46 -6.51 0.49 -15.32
N GLY A 47 -5.68 0.29 -16.35
CA GLY A 47 -6.07 0.52 -17.75
C GLY A 47 -6.40 1.98 -18.13
N ARG A 48 -6.31 2.92 -17.18
CA ARG A 48 -6.44 4.38 -17.32
C ARG A 48 -5.36 5.07 -16.48
N ALA A 49 -5.13 6.37 -16.71
CA ALA A 49 -4.26 7.16 -15.88
C ALA A 49 -4.79 7.19 -14.44
N TRP A 50 -4.00 6.70 -13.50
CA TRP A 50 -4.36 6.60 -12.09
C TRP A 50 -4.81 7.87 -11.42
N GLU A 51 -4.27 9.02 -11.82
CA GLU A 51 -4.72 10.32 -11.30
C GLU A 51 -6.22 10.47 -11.48
N THR A 52 -6.74 10.09 -12.66
CA THR A 52 -8.17 10.08 -12.95
C THR A 52 -8.94 9.03 -12.13
N ASP A 53 -8.36 7.84 -11.90
CA ASP A 53 -8.99 6.81 -11.08
C ASP A 53 -9.10 7.23 -9.60
N TYR A 54 -8.03 7.81 -9.05
CA TYR A 54 -7.97 8.29 -7.68
C TYR A 54 -8.90 9.49 -7.45
N GLU A 55 -8.95 10.44 -8.39
CA GLU A 55 -9.92 11.54 -8.37
C GLU A 55 -11.36 11.02 -8.34
N LEU A 56 -11.67 10.00 -9.13
CA LEU A 56 -12.99 9.37 -9.15
C LEU A 56 -13.31 8.67 -7.81
N ILE A 57 -12.33 7.99 -7.20
CA ILE A 57 -12.47 7.39 -5.87
C ILE A 57 -12.75 8.47 -4.82
N CYS A 58 -11.96 9.56 -4.82
CA CYS A 58 -12.15 10.70 -3.92
C CYS A 58 -13.55 11.30 -4.05
N ARG A 59 -14.04 11.44 -5.29
CA ARG A 59 -15.39 11.96 -5.57
C ARG A 59 -16.47 11.03 -4.98
N LYS A 60 -16.38 9.73 -5.21
CA LYS A 60 -17.33 8.74 -4.67
C LYS A 60 -17.39 8.76 -3.14
N PHE A 61 -16.23 8.85 -2.49
CA PHE A 61 -16.16 8.96 -1.03
C PHE A 61 -16.80 10.25 -0.54
N ARG A 62 -16.56 11.38 -1.20
CA ARG A 62 -17.20 12.66 -0.87
C ARG A 62 -18.71 12.60 -1.01
N GLU A 63 -19.22 12.05 -2.11
CA GLU A 63 -20.65 11.89 -2.38
C GLU A 63 -21.34 10.96 -1.36
N ALA A 64 -20.62 9.94 -0.87
CA ALA A 64 -21.09 9.02 0.17
C ALA A 64 -20.98 9.58 1.60
N GLY A 65 -20.48 10.81 1.79
CA GLY A 65 -20.30 11.42 3.11
C GLY A 65 -18.98 11.07 3.83
N PHE A 66 -18.07 10.38 3.15
CA PHE A 66 -16.77 9.90 3.68
C PHE A 66 -15.56 10.64 3.08
N GLY A 67 -15.74 11.88 2.62
CA GLY A 67 -14.70 12.62 1.90
C GLY A 67 -13.40 12.87 2.69
N SER A 68 -13.45 12.87 4.03
CA SER A 68 -12.28 12.95 4.91
C SER A 68 -11.63 11.61 5.24
N SER A 69 -12.24 10.50 4.80
CA SER A 69 -11.83 9.13 5.11
C SER A 69 -11.52 8.32 3.86
N VAL A 70 -10.99 8.97 2.82
CA VAL A 70 -10.44 8.27 1.66
C VAL A 70 -9.18 7.53 2.12
N PRO A 71 -9.11 6.21 1.96
CA PRO A 71 -7.95 5.45 2.42
C PRO A 71 -6.71 5.74 1.57
N GLU A 72 -5.56 5.71 2.22
CA GLU A 72 -4.25 5.66 1.57
C GLU A 72 -4.07 4.31 0.87
N ILE A 73 -3.50 4.31 -0.34
CA ILE A 73 -3.29 3.09 -1.11
C ILE A 73 -1.79 2.81 -1.22
N VAL A 74 -1.35 1.69 -0.68
CA VAL A 74 0.06 1.29 -0.69
C VAL A 74 0.21 0.13 -1.67
N PHE A 75 0.80 0.41 -2.83
CA PHE A 75 1.12 -0.61 -3.82
C PHE A 75 2.45 -1.26 -3.49
N TRP A 76 2.46 -2.58 -3.41
CA TRP A 76 3.68 -3.35 -3.26
C TRP A 76 3.90 -4.22 -4.49
N ASN A 77 4.89 -3.84 -5.30
CA ASN A 77 5.34 -4.64 -6.42
C ASN A 77 6.20 -5.82 -5.92
N LEU A 78 5.69 -7.04 -6.08
CA LEU A 78 6.32 -8.28 -5.65
C LEU A 78 7.28 -8.88 -6.71
N ARG A 79 7.33 -8.32 -7.92
CA ARG A 79 8.25 -8.77 -8.96
C ARG A 79 9.69 -8.48 -8.49
N ASN A 80 10.60 -9.42 -8.74
CA ASN A 80 12.00 -9.34 -8.33
C ASN A 80 12.72 -8.18 -9.06
N SER A 81 12.56 -6.96 -8.56
CA SER A 81 13.30 -5.78 -8.99
C SER A 81 14.19 -5.28 -7.85
N GLN A 82 15.39 -4.81 -8.19
CA GLN A 82 16.21 -4.04 -7.26
C GLN A 82 15.52 -2.71 -7.02
N SER A 83 14.73 -2.61 -5.97
CA SER A 83 13.97 -1.40 -5.76
C SER A 83 13.84 -1.11 -4.27
N ILE A 84 14.19 0.12 -3.94
CA ILE A 84 14.13 0.69 -2.60
C ILE A 84 12.68 1.15 -2.41
N PRO A 85 12.06 0.97 -1.23
CA PRO A 85 10.77 1.57 -0.95
C PRO A 85 10.87 3.09 -1.12
N VAL A 86 10.19 3.63 -2.14
CA VAL A 86 10.11 5.08 -2.39
C VAL A 86 8.67 5.49 -2.13
N PRO A 87 8.40 6.33 -1.11
CA PRO A 87 7.10 6.97 -0.97
C PRO A 87 6.74 7.61 -2.31
N SER A 88 5.59 7.25 -2.89
CA SER A 88 5.23 7.78 -4.20
C SER A 88 5.10 9.29 -4.10
N THR A 89 5.44 10.01 -5.18
CA THR A 89 5.18 11.45 -5.30
C THR A 89 3.70 11.74 -5.56
N LYS A 90 2.87 10.71 -5.78
CA LYS A 90 1.44 10.85 -6.09
C LYS A 90 0.60 10.86 -4.82
N GLN A 91 -0.24 11.88 -4.71
CA GLN A 91 -1.10 12.11 -3.54
C GLN A 91 -2.03 10.90 -3.29
N GLY A 92 -2.02 10.37 -2.06
CA GLY A 92 -2.85 9.25 -1.65
C GLY A 92 -2.30 7.85 -1.99
N VAL A 93 -1.10 7.77 -2.57
CA VAL A 93 -0.43 6.50 -2.89
C VAL A 93 0.97 6.43 -2.30
N ALA A 94 1.35 5.25 -1.82
CA ALA A 94 2.75 4.90 -1.60
C ALA A 94 3.13 3.71 -2.48
N LEU A 95 4.37 3.71 -3.01
CA LEU A 95 4.92 2.59 -3.76
C LEU A 95 5.99 1.88 -2.93
N VAL A 96 5.90 0.57 -2.89
CA VAL A 96 6.83 -0.33 -2.25
C VAL A 96 7.27 -1.30 -3.32
N SER A 97 8.56 -1.53 -3.40
CA SER A 97 9.15 -2.32 -4.45
C SER A 97 10.27 -3.18 -3.86
N GLY A 98 10.54 -4.32 -4.51
CA GLY A 98 11.40 -5.37 -3.97
C GLY A 98 10.64 -6.33 -3.05
N PHE A 99 11.02 -7.61 -3.11
CA PHE A 99 10.44 -8.66 -2.28
C PHE A 99 11.49 -9.28 -1.37
N SER A 100 11.32 -9.10 -0.06
CA SER A 100 12.03 -9.85 0.97
C SER A 100 11.02 -10.38 1.97
N LYS A 101 11.06 -11.69 2.27
CA LYS A 101 10.19 -12.31 3.27
C LYS A 101 10.32 -11.62 4.63
N ASN A 102 11.53 -11.17 4.97
CA ASN A 102 11.79 -10.46 6.21
C ASN A 102 11.19 -9.05 6.19
N LEU A 103 11.26 -8.34 5.06
CA LEU A 103 10.69 -7.00 4.94
C LEU A 103 9.15 -7.03 5.00
N LEU A 104 8.51 -8.04 4.41
CA LEU A 104 7.07 -8.25 4.53
C LEU A 104 6.66 -8.57 5.98
N LYS A 105 7.44 -9.41 6.68
CA LYS A 105 7.19 -9.72 8.09
C LYS A 105 7.31 -8.46 8.96
N LEU A 106 8.43 -7.74 8.85
CA LEU A 106 8.67 -6.50 9.60
C LEU A 106 7.61 -5.44 9.31
N PHE A 107 7.14 -5.37 8.07
CA PHE A 107 6.06 -4.49 7.69
C PHE A 107 4.72 -4.85 8.32
N LEU A 108 4.34 -6.14 8.30
CA LEU A 108 3.10 -6.60 8.94
C LEU A 108 3.17 -6.44 10.48
N ASP A 109 4.33 -6.72 11.08
CA ASP A 109 4.56 -6.53 12.53
C ASP A 109 4.56 -5.03 12.92
N GLY A 110 4.87 -4.13 11.98
CA GLY A 110 4.89 -2.68 12.17
C GLY A 110 3.63 -1.95 11.71
N ASP A 111 2.46 -2.61 11.68
CA ASP A 111 1.16 -2.06 11.23
C ASP A 111 1.21 -1.43 9.82
N GLY A 112 2.07 -1.97 8.97
CA GLY A 112 2.25 -1.51 7.60
C GLY A 112 2.91 -0.12 7.48
N VAL A 113 3.61 0.32 8.52
CA VAL A 113 4.47 1.52 8.48
C VAL A 113 5.84 1.12 7.95
N ILE A 114 6.30 1.80 6.89
CA ILE A 114 7.64 1.57 6.33
C ILE A 114 8.61 2.54 6.97
N MET A 115 9.54 2.02 7.78
CA MET A 115 10.60 2.78 8.41
C MET A 115 11.95 2.17 8.02
N PRO A 116 12.56 2.57 6.89
CA PRO A 116 13.75 1.91 6.37
C PRO A 116 14.90 1.84 7.38
N ALA A 117 15.12 2.92 8.14
CA ALA A 117 16.13 2.94 9.21
C ALA A 117 15.79 1.97 10.33
N ALA A 118 14.54 1.98 10.83
CA ALA A 118 14.13 1.05 11.89
C ALA A 118 14.13 -0.41 11.41
N PHE A 119 13.83 -0.67 10.14
CA PHE A 119 13.93 -2.00 9.53
C PHE A 119 15.37 -2.47 9.45
N MET A 120 16.31 -1.59 9.08
CA MET A 120 17.74 -1.89 9.12
C MET A 120 18.20 -2.17 10.56
N GLU A 121 17.84 -1.32 11.52
CA GLU A 121 18.16 -1.52 12.94
C GLU A 121 17.61 -2.86 13.47
N MET A 122 16.35 -3.18 13.17
CA MET A 122 15.76 -4.48 13.55
C MET A 122 16.46 -5.66 12.88
N ALA A 123 16.86 -5.52 11.61
CA ALA A 123 17.56 -6.57 10.88
C ALA A 123 18.96 -6.85 11.45
N ILE A 124 19.62 -5.83 12.04
CA ILE A 124 20.96 -5.95 12.64
C ILE A 124 20.94 -6.06 14.17
N ALA A 125 19.77 -6.07 14.80
CA ALA A 125 19.63 -6.19 16.27
C ALA A 125 19.85 -7.62 16.80
N GLY A 126 19.97 -8.62 15.92
CA GLY A 126 20.18 -10.02 16.28
C GLY A 126 21.51 -10.26 17.02
N GLU A 127 21.53 -11.27 17.90
CA GLU A 127 22.73 -11.63 18.69
C GLU A 127 23.94 -11.94 17.79
N GLU A 128 23.72 -12.41 16.56
CA GLU A 128 24.79 -12.66 15.60
C GLU A 128 25.56 -11.40 15.17
N TYR A 129 24.90 -10.24 15.20
CA TYR A 129 25.48 -8.95 14.77
C TYR A 129 26.10 -8.17 15.93
N GLN A 130 25.74 -8.47 17.18
CA GLN A 130 26.31 -7.81 18.37
C GLN A 130 27.83 -8.01 18.54
N LYS A 131 28.39 -9.05 17.91
CA LYS A 131 29.83 -9.35 17.94
C LYS A 131 30.63 -8.57 16.90
N LEU A 132 29.97 -7.87 15.98
CA LEU A 132 30.65 -7.08 14.95
C LEU A 132 31.23 -5.81 15.56
N LYS A 133 32.46 -5.50 15.19
CA LYS A 133 33.14 -4.26 15.58
C LYS A 133 33.30 -3.37 14.35
N VAL A 134 32.91 -2.11 14.49
CA VAL A 134 33.19 -1.08 13.50
C VAL A 134 34.63 -0.63 13.71
N PHE A 135 35.41 -0.62 12.63
CA PHE A 135 36.75 -0.03 12.60
C PHE A 135 36.69 1.20 11.70
N ASP A 136 37.32 2.28 12.15
CA ASP A 136 37.44 3.58 11.49
C ASP A 136 38.68 3.65 10.58
#